data_AF-A0A656ID90-F1
#
_entry.id   AF-A0A656ID90-F1
#
_cell.length_a   1.000
_cell.length_b   1.000
_cell.length_c   1.000
_cell.angle_alpha   90.00
_cell.angle_beta   90.00
_cell.angle_gamma   90.00
#
_symmetry.space_group_name_H-M   'P 1'
#
loop_
_entity.id
_entity.type
_entity.pdbx_description
1 polymer ?
#
loop_
_entity_poly.entity_id
_entity_poly.type
_entity_poly.pdbx_seq_one_letter_code
_entity_poly.pdbx_strand_id
1 'polypeptide(L)'
;MSGQHAANEIKATEKKEGKSIKYYTLLTMQEAETLNDAVADDSFDVAAVSKQLADFEEHTQKLNEKINVDIDKHRSFPGFISELEKFQGKVKKRIRRVRDNVAYTSHEQDYLNSGSGDMVDGSYEAVVKAYNELIDTYNGYHLEREF
;
A
#
# COMPACT_ATOMS: atom_id res chain seq x y z
N MET A 1 -6.47 -13.55 4.19
CA MET A 1 -7.87 -13.76 3.74
C MET A 1 -7.81 -14.20 2.28
N SER A 2 -8.66 -15.11 1.78
CA SER A 2 -8.61 -15.37 0.33
C SER A 2 -9.05 -14.09 -0.40
N GLY A 3 -8.32 -13.66 -1.44
CA GLY A 3 -8.61 -12.39 -2.15
C GLY A 3 -10.04 -12.30 -2.69
N GLN A 4 -10.71 -13.44 -2.88
CA GLN A 4 -12.12 -13.53 -3.26
C GLN A 4 -13.08 -12.99 -2.18
N HIS A 5 -12.76 -13.18 -0.90
CA HIS A 5 -13.59 -12.67 0.20
C HIS A 5 -13.49 -11.14 0.33
N ALA A 6 -12.28 -10.59 0.24
CA ALA A 6 -12.05 -9.14 0.31
C ALA A 6 -12.78 -8.40 -0.84
N ALA A 7 -12.66 -8.90 -2.07
CA ALA A 7 -13.33 -8.31 -3.23
C ALA A 7 -14.87 -8.35 -3.12
N ASN A 8 -15.42 -9.40 -2.50
CA ASN A 8 -16.87 -9.50 -2.26
C ASN A 8 -17.32 -8.51 -1.19
N GLU A 9 -16.52 -8.31 -0.13
CA GLU A 9 -16.84 -7.33 0.93
C GLU A 9 -16.84 -5.90 0.37
N ILE A 10 -15.83 -5.52 -0.42
CA ILE A 10 -15.76 -4.18 -1.04
C ILE A 10 -17.00 -3.91 -1.89
N LYS A 11 -17.40 -4.85 -2.75
CA LYS A 11 -18.61 -4.73 -3.58
C LYS A 11 -19.88 -4.62 -2.74
N ALA A 12 -19.97 -5.40 -1.65
CA ALA A 12 -21.11 -5.35 -0.74
C ALA A 12 -21.19 -3.98 -0.02
N THR A 13 -20.06 -3.47 0.45
CA THR A 13 -19.95 -2.15 1.09
C THR A 13 -20.31 -1.04 0.11
N GLU A 14 -19.79 -1.06 -1.13
CA GLU A 14 -20.14 -0.05 -2.14
C GLU A 14 -21.64 -0.02 -2.42
N LYS A 15 -22.28 -1.19 -2.55
CA LYS A 15 -23.72 -1.29 -2.79
C LYS A 15 -24.55 -0.75 -1.63
N LYS A 16 -24.09 -0.94 -0.39
CA LYS A 16 -24.84 -0.60 0.82
C LYS A 16 -24.63 0.85 1.27
N GLU A 17 -23.38 1.32 1.20
CA GLU A 17 -22.91 2.56 1.83
C GLU A 17 -22.28 3.52 0.80
N GLY A 18 -22.16 3.10 -0.46
CA GLY A 18 -21.46 3.85 -1.50
C GLY A 18 -19.95 3.85 -1.27
N LYS A 19 -19.28 4.84 -1.86
CA LYS A 19 -17.85 5.09 -1.68
C LYS A 19 -17.60 5.75 -0.32
N SER A 20 -17.87 5.02 0.76
CA SER A 20 -17.72 5.41 2.16
C SER A 20 -16.24 5.36 2.62
N ILE A 21 -15.97 5.76 3.86
CA ILE A 21 -14.66 5.56 4.51
C ILE A 21 -14.34 4.07 4.54
N LYS A 22 -15.27 3.23 5.02
CA LYS A 22 -15.14 1.76 5.02
C LYS A 22 -14.76 1.22 3.64
N TYR A 23 -15.47 1.67 2.60
CA TYR A 23 -15.20 1.25 1.22
C TYR A 23 -13.74 1.54 0.83
N TYR A 24 -13.28 2.77 1.01
CA TYR A 24 -11.93 3.16 0.60
C TYR A 24 -10.86 2.50 1.46
N THR A 25 -11.09 2.32 2.76
CA THR A 25 -10.19 1.56 3.64
C THR A 25 -9.97 0.14 3.09
N LEU A 26 -11.06 -0.60 2.85
CA LEU A 26 -10.97 -1.97 2.31
C LEU A 26 -10.31 -2.00 0.93
N LEU A 27 -10.68 -1.07 0.05
CA LEU A 27 -10.12 -0.97 -1.30
C LEU A 27 -8.61 -0.74 -1.26
N THR A 28 -8.14 0.22 -0.47
CA THR A 28 -6.71 0.53 -0.35
C THR A 28 -5.91 -0.66 0.23
N MET A 29 -6.47 -1.43 1.15
CA MET A 29 -5.81 -2.63 1.66
C MET A 29 -5.67 -3.72 0.59
N GLN A 30 -6.73 -3.96 -0.20
CA GLN A 30 -6.66 -4.91 -1.32
C GLN A 30 -5.65 -4.45 -2.40
N GLU A 31 -5.64 -3.16 -2.71
CA GLU A 31 -4.70 -2.58 -3.68
C GLU A 31 -3.25 -2.66 -3.19
N ALA A 32 -3.01 -2.43 -1.90
CA ALA A 32 -1.68 -2.58 -1.30
C ALA A 32 -1.17 -4.02 -1.39
N GLU A 33 -2.01 -5.03 -1.09
CA GLU A 33 -1.68 -6.45 -1.26
C GLU A 33 -1.34 -6.75 -2.73
N THR A 34 -2.20 -6.31 -3.65
CA THR A 34 -2.01 -6.52 -5.10
C THR A 34 -0.72 -5.87 -5.61
N LEU A 35 -0.41 -4.64 -5.16
CA LEU A 35 0.80 -3.93 -5.52
C LEU A 35 2.06 -4.59 -4.96
N ASN A 36 2.01 -5.05 -3.69
CA ASN A 36 3.11 -5.77 -3.08
C ASN A 36 3.47 -7.02 -3.90
N ASP A 37 2.47 -7.82 -4.25
CA ASP A 37 2.66 -9.03 -5.06
C ASP A 37 3.15 -8.71 -6.48
N ALA A 38 2.63 -7.64 -7.09
CA ALA A 38 3.00 -7.24 -8.45
C ALA A 38 4.45 -6.77 -8.59
N VAL A 39 5.13 -6.40 -7.49
CA VAL A 39 6.53 -5.91 -7.51
C VAL A 39 7.54 -6.87 -6.87
N ALA A 40 7.13 -8.12 -6.64
CA ALA A 40 7.94 -9.15 -5.99
C ALA A 40 9.20 -9.53 -6.77
N ASP A 41 9.17 -9.46 -8.10
CA ASP A 41 10.32 -9.69 -8.97
C ASP A 41 10.74 -8.42 -9.73
N ASP A 42 11.83 -8.48 -10.51
CA ASP A 42 12.33 -7.35 -11.32
C ASP A 42 11.74 -7.33 -12.75
N SER A 43 10.85 -8.26 -13.09
CA SER A 43 10.31 -8.48 -14.44
C SER A 43 8.89 -7.97 -14.65
N PHE A 44 8.32 -7.28 -13.65
CA PHE A 44 6.97 -6.74 -13.74
C PHE A 44 6.80 -5.73 -14.88
N ASP A 45 5.58 -5.65 -15.41
CA ASP A 45 5.19 -4.63 -16.36
C ASP A 45 5.13 -3.27 -15.66
N VAL A 46 6.18 -2.47 -15.87
CA VAL A 46 6.32 -1.11 -15.31
C VAL A 46 5.11 -0.23 -15.61
N ALA A 47 4.51 -0.32 -16.81
CA ALA A 47 3.38 0.51 -17.17
C ALA A 47 2.11 0.07 -16.42
N ALA A 48 1.87 -1.24 -16.33
CA ALA A 48 0.74 -1.79 -15.58
C ALA A 48 0.84 -1.46 -14.09
N VAL A 49 1.99 -1.69 -13.46
CA VAL A 49 2.22 -1.42 -12.03
C VAL A 49 2.17 0.10 -11.74
N SER A 50 2.71 0.94 -12.63
CA SER A 50 2.61 2.40 -12.47
C SER A 50 1.16 2.88 -12.49
N LYS A 51 0.31 2.26 -13.31
CA LYS A 51 -1.12 2.56 -13.32
C LYS A 51 -1.81 2.12 -12.03
N GLN A 52 -1.55 0.89 -11.58
CA GLN A 52 -2.08 0.39 -10.30
C GLN A 52 -1.70 1.30 -9.12
N LEU A 53 -0.45 1.76 -9.10
CA LEU A 53 0.03 2.70 -8.09
C LEU A 53 -0.69 4.05 -8.17
N ALA A 54 -0.93 4.57 -9.38
CA ALA A 54 -1.67 5.82 -9.56
C ALA A 54 -3.13 5.70 -9.07
N ASP A 55 -3.79 4.58 -9.37
CA ASP A 55 -5.15 4.30 -8.90
C ASP A 55 -5.18 4.23 -7.35
N PHE A 56 -4.20 3.54 -6.74
CA PHE A 56 -4.04 3.43 -5.29
C PHE A 56 -3.77 4.78 -4.61
N GLU A 57 -2.97 5.65 -5.23
CA GLU A 57 -2.73 7.03 -4.76
C GLU A 57 -4.01 7.85 -4.78
N GLU A 58 -4.78 7.77 -5.86
CA GLU A 58 -6.07 8.45 -5.98
C GLU A 58 -7.06 7.97 -4.90
N HIS A 59 -7.14 6.66 -4.65
CA HIS A 59 -8.00 6.12 -3.61
C HIS A 59 -7.56 6.48 -2.19
N THR A 60 -6.25 6.51 -1.94
CA THR A 60 -5.70 7.00 -0.66
C THR A 60 -6.05 8.48 -0.44
N GLN A 61 -5.95 9.31 -1.48
CA GLN A 61 -6.35 10.71 -1.41
C GLN A 61 -7.85 10.84 -1.11
N LYS A 62 -8.72 10.10 -1.80
CA LYS A 62 -10.17 10.13 -1.55
C LYS A 62 -10.56 9.66 -0.16
N LEU A 63 -9.82 8.68 0.39
CA LEU A 63 -9.97 8.25 1.78
C LEU A 63 -9.63 9.41 2.72
N ASN A 64 -8.45 10.02 2.56
CA ASN A 64 -7.98 11.14 3.38
C ASN A 64 -8.94 12.34 3.33
N GLU A 65 -9.44 12.69 2.15
CA GLU A 65 -10.44 13.76 1.98
C GLU A 65 -11.70 13.51 2.81
N LYS A 66 -12.19 12.26 2.88
CA LYS A 66 -13.37 11.91 3.67
C LYS A 66 -13.10 11.95 5.17
N ILE A 67 -11.96 11.44 5.61
CA ILE A 67 -11.53 11.47 7.01
C ILE A 67 -11.45 12.92 7.50
N ASN A 68 -10.91 13.83 6.68
CA ASN A 68 -10.74 15.23 7.05
C ASN A 68 -12.05 16.02 7.16
N VAL A 69 -13.18 15.50 6.67
CA VAL A 69 -14.49 16.13 6.89
C VAL A 69 -14.86 16.14 8.37
N ASP A 70 -14.47 15.12 9.13
CA ASP A 70 -14.79 14.98 10.56
C ASP A 70 -13.64 14.26 11.30
N ILE A 71 -12.46 14.87 11.23
CA ILE A 71 -11.21 14.28 11.74
C ILE A 71 -11.29 13.88 13.23
N ASP A 72 -12.12 14.56 14.01
CA ASP A 72 -12.34 14.28 15.43
C ASP A 72 -12.97 12.91 15.68
N LYS A 73 -13.72 12.37 14.71
CA LYS A 73 -14.31 11.02 14.75
C LYS A 73 -13.39 9.94 14.18
N HIS A 74 -12.32 10.34 13.50
CA HIS A 74 -11.44 9.46 12.73
C HIS A 74 -9.98 9.59 13.21
N ARG A 75 -9.78 9.57 14.53
CA ARG A 75 -8.49 9.93 15.16
C ARG A 75 -7.38 8.95 14.88
N SER A 76 -7.71 7.70 14.57
CA SER A 76 -6.72 6.67 14.23
C SER A 76 -6.28 6.75 12.78
N PHE A 77 -7.11 7.34 11.90
CA PHE A 77 -6.84 7.38 10.48
C PHE A 77 -5.59 8.17 10.03
N PRO A 78 -5.15 9.27 10.67
CA PRO A 78 -3.91 9.95 10.28
C PRO A 78 -2.68 9.05 10.25
N GLY A 79 -2.52 8.16 11.24
CA GLY A 79 -1.41 7.21 11.25
C GLY A 79 -1.56 6.15 10.15
N PHE A 80 -2.78 5.70 9.89
CA PHE A 80 -3.06 4.77 8.78
C PHE A 80 -2.77 5.40 7.40
N ILE A 81 -3.19 6.65 7.16
CA ILE A 81 -2.88 7.40 5.93
C ILE A 81 -1.36 7.54 5.75
N SER A 82 -0.63 7.85 6.84
CA SER A 82 0.84 7.96 6.78
C SER A 82 1.51 6.66 6.34
N GLU A 83 1.05 5.49 6.80
CA GLU A 83 1.62 4.21 6.36
C GLU A 83 1.23 3.86 4.91
N LEU A 84 0.03 4.24 4.44
CA LEU A 84 -0.33 4.13 3.02
C LEU A 84 0.62 4.94 2.14
N GLU A 85 0.85 6.21 2.47
CA GLU A 85 1.75 7.10 1.72
C GLU A 85 3.22 6.61 1.74
N LYS A 86 3.66 6.05 2.87
CA LYS A 86 4.99 5.45 2.99
C LYS A 86 5.13 4.22 2.08
N PHE A 87 4.12 3.34 2.05
CA PHE A 87 4.08 2.21 1.13
C PHE A 87 4.12 2.67 -0.33
N GLN A 88 3.31 3.67 -0.73
CA GLN A 88 3.38 4.29 -2.07
C GLN A 88 4.80 4.75 -2.40
N GLY A 89 5.48 5.42 -1.46
CA GLY A 89 6.85 5.89 -1.63
C GLY A 89 7.83 4.75 -1.91
N LYS A 90 7.70 3.60 -1.23
CA LYS A 90 8.55 2.42 -1.46
C LYS A 90 8.26 1.77 -2.81
N VAL A 91 7.00 1.61 -3.18
CA VAL A 91 6.60 1.10 -4.50
C VAL A 91 7.11 2.02 -5.62
N LYS A 92 7.03 3.35 -5.47
CA LYS A 92 7.61 4.32 -6.43
C LYS A 92 9.09 4.09 -6.67
N LYS A 93 9.86 3.89 -5.60
CA LYS A 93 11.31 3.65 -5.71
C LYS A 93 11.59 2.32 -6.43
N ARG A 94 10.83 1.27 -6.11
CA ARG A 94 10.92 -0.05 -6.76
C ARG A 94 10.64 0.04 -8.26
N ILE A 95 9.55 0.70 -8.65
CA ILE A 95 9.20 0.95 -10.06
C ILE A 95 10.32 1.70 -10.78
N ARG A 96 10.85 2.77 -10.20
CA ARG A 96 11.94 3.56 -10.82
C ARG A 96 13.19 2.71 -11.03
N ARG A 97 13.58 1.91 -10.04
CA ARG A 97 14.76 1.04 -10.11
C ARG A 97 14.67 0.06 -11.28
N VAL A 98 13.52 -0.60 -11.44
CA VAL A 98 13.28 -1.55 -12.54
C VAL A 98 13.16 -0.83 -13.89
N ARG A 99 12.37 0.26 -13.96
CA ARG A 99 12.21 1.06 -15.18
C ARG A 99 13.55 1.56 -15.72
N ASP A 100 14.41 2.05 -14.84
CA ASP A 100 15.69 2.67 -15.19
C ASP A 100 16.83 1.64 -15.28
N ASN A 101 16.55 0.34 -15.08
CA ASN A 101 17.51 -0.76 -15.06
C ASN A 101 18.71 -0.52 -14.13
N VAL A 102 18.45 0.05 -12.95
CA VAL A 102 19.50 0.41 -12.00
C VAL A 102 19.94 -0.83 -11.23
N ALA A 103 21.11 -1.36 -11.59
CA ALA A 103 21.73 -2.46 -10.88
C ALA A 103 21.98 -2.14 -9.39
N TYR A 104 21.96 -3.17 -8.55
CA TYR A 104 22.43 -3.06 -7.17
C TYR A 104 23.95 -2.92 -7.15
N THR A 105 24.43 -1.96 -6.36
CA THR A 105 25.86 -1.83 -6.04
C THR A 105 26.30 -3.01 -5.16
N SER A 106 27.61 -3.26 -5.07
CA SER A 106 28.14 -4.32 -4.19
C SER A 106 27.70 -4.14 -2.73
N HIS A 107 27.64 -2.89 -2.25
CA HIS A 107 27.19 -2.60 -0.89
C HIS A 107 25.70 -2.92 -0.68
N GLU A 108 24.85 -2.60 -1.66
CA GLU A 108 23.43 -2.95 -1.59
C GLU A 108 23.23 -4.46 -1.70
N GLN A 109 24.04 -5.16 -2.52
CA GLN A 109 24.03 -6.62 -2.59
C GLN A 109 24.41 -7.25 -1.24
N ASP A 110 25.39 -6.69 -0.52
CA ASP A 110 25.73 -7.16 0.82
C ASP A 110 24.53 -7.04 1.78
N TYR A 111 23.80 -5.92 1.74
CA TYR A 111 22.59 -5.73 2.57
C TYR A 111 21.46 -6.68 2.19
N LEU A 112 21.23 -6.91 0.90
CA LEU A 112 20.25 -7.89 0.44
C LEU A 112 20.60 -9.29 0.96
N ASN A 113 21.88 -9.67 0.89
CA ASN A 113 22.36 -10.98 1.32
C ASN A 113 22.42 -11.14 2.85
N SER A 114 22.53 -10.05 3.62
CA SER A 114 22.61 -10.06 5.08
C SER A 114 21.25 -9.96 5.79
N GLY A 115 20.15 -9.95 5.03
CA GLY A 115 18.80 -9.78 5.58
C GLY A 115 18.47 -8.34 5.99
N SER A 116 19.22 -7.36 5.49
CA SER A 116 18.97 -5.91 5.68
C SER A 116 18.50 -5.24 4.38
N GLY A 117 17.87 -6.02 3.50
CA GLY A 117 17.41 -5.56 2.20
C GLY A 117 16.38 -4.44 2.28
N ASP A 118 15.66 -4.31 3.40
CA ASP A 118 14.69 -3.23 3.64
C ASP A 118 15.33 -1.83 3.70
N MET A 119 16.64 -1.77 3.93
CA MET A 119 17.44 -0.55 3.92
C MET A 119 17.89 -0.15 2.51
N VAL A 120 17.74 -1.04 1.52
CA VAL A 120 18.13 -0.79 0.14
C VAL A 120 16.99 -0.09 -0.59
N ASP A 121 17.27 1.09 -1.13
CA ASP A 121 16.23 1.87 -1.80
C ASP A 121 15.76 1.21 -3.10
N GLY A 122 14.45 0.99 -3.22
CA GLY A 122 13.86 0.32 -4.39
C GLY A 122 14.09 -1.20 -4.43
N SER A 123 14.52 -1.81 -3.32
CA SER A 123 14.43 -3.26 -3.14
C SER A 123 12.99 -3.72 -2.91
N TYR A 124 12.72 -5.00 -3.13
CA TYR A 124 11.42 -5.59 -2.79
C TYR A 124 11.24 -5.68 -1.27
N GLU A 125 12.31 -6.00 -0.52
CA GLU A 125 12.30 -6.08 0.93
C GLU A 125 11.90 -4.75 1.59
N ALA A 126 12.27 -3.62 0.99
CA ALA A 126 11.83 -2.30 1.44
C ALA A 126 10.33 -2.05 1.22
N VAL A 127 9.75 -2.64 0.16
CA VAL A 127 8.31 -2.63 -0.10
C VAL A 127 7.58 -3.52 0.90
N VAL A 128 8.06 -4.76 1.08
CA VAL A 128 7.49 -5.73 2.03
C VAL A 128 7.48 -5.18 3.46
N LYS A 129 8.56 -4.52 3.89
CA LYS A 129 8.59 -3.88 5.21
C LYS A 129 7.49 -2.83 5.37
N ALA A 130 7.35 -1.92 4.41
CA ALA A 130 6.30 -0.90 4.47
C ALA A 130 4.90 -1.50 4.38
N TYR A 131 4.71 -2.57 3.61
CA TYR A 131 3.45 -3.30 3.56
C TYR A 131 3.10 -3.94 4.90
N ASN A 132 4.07 -4.57 5.57
CA ASN A 132 3.85 -5.17 6.89
C ASN A 132 3.53 -4.10 7.95
N GLU A 133 4.22 -2.96 7.93
CA GLU A 133 3.95 -1.83 8.85
C GLU A 133 2.53 -1.25 8.62
N LEU A 134 2.08 -1.19 7.36
CA LEU A 134 0.70 -0.85 7.00
C LEU A 134 -0.30 -1.87 7.55
N ILE A 135 -0.05 -3.17 7.39
CA ILE A 135 -0.90 -4.25 7.90
C ILE A 135 -0.98 -4.21 9.44
N ASP A 136 0.15 -4.00 10.11
CA ASP A 136 0.22 -3.88 11.57
C ASP A 136 -0.61 -2.69 12.06
N THR A 137 -0.53 -1.55 11.37
CA THR A 137 -1.33 -0.36 11.68
C THR A 137 -2.82 -0.61 11.45
N TYR A 138 -3.18 -1.19 10.31
CA TYR A 138 -4.56 -1.56 9.98
C TYR A 138 -5.18 -2.46 11.06
N ASN A 139 -4.44 -3.49 11.48
CA ASN A 139 -4.90 -4.45 12.50
C ASN A 139 -4.88 -3.86 13.92
N GLY A 140 -3.95 -2.98 14.23
CA GLY A 140 -3.75 -2.42 15.57
C GLY A 140 -4.67 -1.25 15.92
N TYR A 141 -5.09 -0.48 14.92
CA TYR A 141 -5.83 0.77 15.15
C TYR A 141 -7.34 0.59 15.34
N HIS A 142 -7.88 -0.60 15.08
CA HIS A 142 -9.32 -0.85 15.17
C HIS A 142 -10.16 0.16 14.36
N LEU A 143 -9.72 0.45 13.13
CA LEU A 143 -10.35 1.45 12.25
C LEU A 143 -11.85 1.17 12.03
N GLU A 144 -12.28 -0.08 12.16
CA GLU A 144 -13.68 -0.49 12.08
C GLU A 144 -14.61 0.15 13.11
N ARG A 145 -14.07 0.76 14.17
CA ARG A 145 -14.85 1.46 15.20
C ARG A 145 -15.14 2.92 14.83
N GLU A 146 -14.48 3.43 13.80
CA GLU A 146 -14.51 4.84 13.42
C GLU A 146 -15.33 5.07 12.14
N PHE A 147 -16.04 4.07 11.61
CA PHE A 147 -17.03 4.21 10.52
C PHE A 147 -18.26 3.33 10.76
#